data_AF-A0A1I4T678-F1
#
_entry.id   AF-A0A1I4T678-F1
#
_cell.length_a   1.000
_cell.length_b   1.000
_cell.length_c   1.000
_cell.angle_alpha   90.00
_cell.angle_beta   90.00
_cell.angle_gamma   90.00
#
_symmetry.space_group_name_H-M   'P 1'
#
loop_
_entity.id
_entity.type
_entity.pdbx_description
1 polymer ?
#
loop_
_entity_poly.entity_id
_entity_poly.type
_entity_poly.pdbx_seq_one_letter_code
_entity_poly.pdbx_strand_id
1 'polypeptide(L)'
;MSAQGEHIFNALGDLAQELAGVLRGRINPNATAERRTRALTAIQRLETLAEQFIRSRNNAEFRTASVGDPANDQRYSRFARDTRSAVDRILPQYANEVMVSDGGSTHTRGYGEMTRFHRDITYYTVDAKAEESRRLDFKGKKKKEADYITWYNTTRDLLSELYRALLDAAMAVNATYIP
;
A
#
# COMPACT_ATOMS: atom_id res chain seq x y z
N MET A 1 24.52 -5.19 -16.87
CA MET A 1 24.17 -5.44 -15.45
C MET A 1 22.69 -5.11 -15.32
N SER A 2 21.92 -6.00 -14.72
CA SER A 2 20.47 -6.07 -14.89
C SER A 2 19.79 -5.08 -13.94
N ALA A 3 18.84 -4.32 -14.50
CA ALA A 3 18.07 -3.30 -13.81
C ALA A 3 16.91 -3.98 -13.07
N GLN A 4 16.89 -3.95 -11.74
CA GLN A 4 16.23 -5.00 -10.92
C GLN A 4 15.33 -4.48 -9.77
N GLY A 5 14.80 -3.25 -9.85
CA GLY A 5 14.28 -2.55 -8.65
C GLY A 5 12.78 -2.51 -8.47
N GLU A 6 12.03 -2.96 -9.47
CA GLU A 6 10.63 -2.53 -9.63
C GLU A 6 9.62 -3.68 -9.52
N HIS A 7 10.06 -4.85 -9.04
CA HIS A 7 9.15 -5.97 -8.78
C HIS A 7 8.11 -5.65 -7.71
N ILE A 8 8.45 -4.77 -6.77
CA ILE A 8 7.58 -4.52 -5.61
C ILE A 8 6.55 -3.40 -5.87
N PHE A 9 6.83 -2.48 -6.81
CA PHE A 9 5.79 -1.56 -7.30
C PHE A 9 4.65 -2.28 -8.02
N ASN A 10 4.88 -3.50 -8.54
CA ASN A 10 3.82 -4.24 -9.23
C ASN A 10 2.70 -4.67 -8.30
N ALA A 11 2.99 -4.94 -7.04
CA ALA A 11 2.14 -5.80 -6.26
C ALA A 11 1.32 -5.06 -5.18
N LEU A 12 1.72 -3.84 -4.76
CA LEU A 12 0.91 -3.04 -3.84
C LEU A 12 -0.39 -2.50 -4.48
N GLY A 13 -0.34 -2.10 -5.75
CA GLY A 13 -1.54 -1.67 -6.49
C GLY A 13 -2.58 -2.78 -6.56
N ASP A 14 -2.13 -3.99 -6.91
CA ASP A 14 -2.99 -5.17 -7.02
C ASP A 14 -3.51 -5.61 -5.64
N LEU A 15 -2.66 -5.58 -4.61
CA LEU A 15 -3.06 -5.84 -3.22
C LEU A 15 -4.11 -4.83 -2.74
N ALA A 16 -3.94 -3.55 -3.05
CA ALA A 16 -4.89 -2.51 -2.69
C ALA A 16 -6.25 -2.70 -3.39
N GLN A 17 -6.26 -3.09 -4.66
CA GLN A 17 -7.50 -3.43 -5.38
C GLN A 17 -8.19 -4.67 -4.80
N GLU A 18 -7.43 -5.72 -4.51
CA GLU A 18 -7.95 -6.93 -3.85
C GLU A 18 -8.62 -6.57 -2.51
N LEU A 19 -7.90 -5.83 -1.66
CA LEU A 19 -8.38 -5.42 -0.35
C LEU A 19 -9.56 -4.44 -0.42
N ALA A 20 -9.63 -3.57 -1.43
CA ALA A 20 -10.80 -2.73 -1.66
C ALA A 20 -12.07 -3.56 -1.88
N GLY A 21 -11.96 -4.64 -2.67
CA GLY A 21 -13.05 -5.60 -2.88
C GLY A 21 -13.48 -6.29 -1.59
N VAL A 22 -12.51 -6.76 -0.79
CA VAL A 22 -12.77 -7.36 0.53
C VAL A 22 -13.48 -6.37 1.45
N LEU A 23 -12.96 -5.15 1.58
CA LEU A 23 -13.51 -4.09 2.43
C LEU A 23 -14.95 -3.74 2.05
N ARG A 24 -15.25 -3.65 0.75
CA ARG A 24 -16.61 -3.38 0.25
C ARG A 24 -17.59 -4.47 0.68
N GLY A 25 -17.19 -5.74 0.59
CA GLY A 25 -18.01 -6.88 1.04
C GLY A 25 -18.19 -6.97 2.56
N ARG A 26 -17.44 -6.16 3.33
CA ARG A 26 -17.45 -6.13 4.79
C ARG A 26 -18.14 -4.89 5.35
N ILE A 27 -18.80 -4.07 4.55
CA ILE A 27 -19.61 -2.96 5.09
C ILE A 27 -20.85 -3.52 5.78
N ASN A 28 -21.08 -3.13 7.05
CA ASN A 28 -22.29 -3.54 7.76
C ASN A 28 -23.55 -2.93 7.10
N PRO A 29 -24.48 -3.76 6.59
CA PRO A 29 -25.68 -3.25 5.93
C PRO A 29 -26.61 -2.49 6.87
N ASN A 30 -26.54 -2.79 8.18
CA ASN A 30 -27.39 -2.19 9.22
C ASN A 30 -26.83 -0.89 9.81
N ALA A 31 -25.64 -0.45 9.37
CA ALA A 31 -25.06 0.81 9.81
C ALA A 31 -25.87 2.01 9.28
N THR A 32 -25.70 3.18 9.92
CA THR A 32 -26.31 4.43 9.45
C THR A 32 -25.88 4.74 8.02
N ALA A 33 -26.74 5.42 7.26
CA ALA A 33 -26.43 5.84 5.89
C ALA A 33 -25.12 6.64 5.83
N GLU A 34 -24.90 7.54 6.79
CA GLU A 34 -23.67 8.34 6.90
C GLU A 34 -22.41 7.47 7.08
N ARG A 35 -22.43 6.45 7.94
CA ARG A 35 -21.29 5.55 8.16
C ARG A 35 -21.01 4.72 6.90
N ARG A 36 -22.05 4.19 6.24
CA ARG A 36 -21.89 3.45 4.98
C ARG A 36 -21.32 4.33 3.87
N THR A 37 -21.81 5.56 3.71
CA THR A 37 -21.28 6.52 2.73
C THR A 37 -19.82 6.83 3.00
N ARG A 38 -19.42 7.08 4.25
CA ARG A 38 -18.01 7.30 4.61
C ARG A 38 -17.11 6.12 4.22
N ALA A 39 -17.53 4.89 4.51
CA ALA A 39 -16.78 3.69 4.11
C ALA A 39 -16.65 3.56 2.59
N LEU A 40 -17.76 3.76 1.85
CA LEU A 40 -17.74 3.71 0.38
C LEU A 40 -16.83 4.79 -0.23
N THR A 41 -16.88 6.02 0.28
CA THR A 41 -16.00 7.11 -0.18
C THR A 41 -14.54 6.80 0.08
N ALA A 42 -14.20 6.25 1.24
CA ALA A 42 -12.82 5.85 1.56
C ALA A 42 -12.32 4.72 0.64
N ILE A 43 -13.16 3.72 0.37
CA ILE A 43 -12.84 2.63 -0.58
C ILE A 43 -12.67 3.17 -2.01
N GLN A 44 -13.55 4.08 -2.46
CA GLN A 44 -13.44 4.67 -3.79
C GLN A 44 -12.11 5.44 -3.96
N ARG A 45 -11.68 6.15 -2.90
CA ARG A 45 -10.38 6.83 -2.88
C ARG A 45 -9.23 5.82 -2.97
N LEU A 46 -9.29 4.71 -2.23
CA LEU A 46 -8.32 3.61 -2.30
C LEU A 46 -8.20 3.06 -3.72
N GLU A 47 -9.32 2.75 -4.37
CA GLU A 47 -9.35 2.24 -5.75
C GLU A 47 -8.76 3.23 -6.75
N THR A 48 -9.13 4.50 -6.62
CA THR A 48 -8.61 5.58 -7.48
C THR A 48 -7.09 5.71 -7.35
N LEU A 49 -6.56 5.69 -6.13
CA LEU A 49 -5.12 5.74 -5.89
C LEU A 49 -4.43 4.48 -6.38
N ALA A 50 -5.05 3.31 -6.23
CA ALA A 50 -4.49 2.06 -6.73
C ALA A 50 -4.36 2.11 -8.26
N GLU A 51 -5.38 2.59 -8.98
CA GLU A 51 -5.30 2.82 -10.42
C GLU A 51 -4.23 3.84 -10.81
N GLN A 52 -4.16 4.98 -10.11
CA GLN A 52 -3.15 6.01 -10.39
C GLN A 52 -1.74 5.47 -10.19
N PHE A 53 -1.53 4.71 -9.12
CA PHE A 53 -0.27 4.05 -8.83
C PHE A 53 0.10 3.02 -9.91
N ILE A 54 -0.85 2.16 -10.30
CA ILE A 54 -0.66 1.19 -11.40
C ILE A 54 -0.33 1.90 -12.72
N ARG A 55 -1.01 3.01 -13.04
CA ARG A 55 -0.73 3.80 -14.25
C ARG A 55 0.64 4.48 -14.19
N SER A 56 0.96 5.15 -13.10
CA SER A 56 2.26 5.82 -12.88
C SER A 56 3.42 4.83 -13.01
N ARG A 57 3.25 3.64 -12.45
CA ARG A 57 4.16 2.51 -12.62
C ARG A 57 4.26 2.03 -14.07
N ASN A 58 3.12 1.77 -14.74
CA ASN A 58 3.09 1.15 -16.06
C ASN A 58 3.51 2.06 -17.21
N ASN A 59 3.44 3.39 -17.02
CA ASN A 59 3.67 4.36 -18.10
C ASN A 59 5.15 4.76 -18.29
N ALA A 60 6.09 4.12 -17.59
CA ALA A 60 7.49 4.52 -17.65
C ALA A 60 8.32 3.63 -18.57
N GLU A 61 9.01 4.25 -19.53
CA GLU A 61 10.16 3.67 -20.26
C GLU A 61 11.28 3.20 -19.32
N PHE A 62 11.21 3.59 -18.03
CA PHE A 62 12.11 3.19 -16.98
C PHE A 62 11.84 1.77 -16.46
N ARG A 63 10.66 1.21 -16.77
CA ARG A 63 10.26 -0.15 -16.37
C ARG A 63 11.34 -1.15 -16.73
N THR A 64 11.79 -1.88 -15.73
CA THR A 64 12.77 -2.94 -15.86
C THR A 64 12.11 -4.28 -16.17
N ALA A 65 12.68 -5.03 -17.11
CA ALA A 65 12.15 -6.34 -17.52
C ALA A 65 12.24 -7.38 -16.39
N SER A 66 11.40 -8.41 -16.49
CA SER A 66 11.14 -9.43 -15.47
C SER A 66 12.31 -10.41 -15.25
N VAL A 67 13.11 -10.19 -14.21
CA VAL A 67 13.86 -11.25 -13.48
C VAL A 67 13.92 -10.87 -12.00
N GLY A 68 13.28 -11.66 -11.14
CA GLY A 68 13.13 -11.38 -9.69
C GLY A 68 14.42 -11.61 -8.89
N ASP A 69 14.65 -10.77 -7.88
CA ASP A 69 15.53 -11.10 -6.76
C ASP A 69 14.69 -11.87 -5.73
N PRO A 70 15.02 -13.15 -5.45
CA PRO A 70 14.30 -13.95 -4.46
C PRO A 70 14.16 -13.26 -3.09
N ALA A 71 15.11 -12.41 -2.68
CA ALA A 71 15.05 -11.69 -1.41
C ALA A 71 13.99 -10.58 -1.41
N ASN A 72 13.74 -9.93 -2.55
CA ASN A 72 12.69 -8.93 -2.70
C ASN A 72 11.32 -9.58 -2.76
N ASP A 73 11.20 -10.69 -3.49
CA ASP A 73 9.96 -11.44 -3.61
C ASP A 73 9.51 -12.00 -2.24
N GLN A 74 10.45 -12.46 -1.43
CA GLN A 74 10.17 -12.92 -0.05
C GLN A 74 9.76 -11.77 0.88
N ARG A 75 10.44 -10.61 0.83
CA ARG A 75 10.10 -9.43 1.64
C ARG A 75 8.71 -8.90 1.29
N TYR A 76 8.42 -8.78 0.01
CA TYR A 76 7.09 -8.36 -0.46
C TYR A 76 6.02 -9.38 -0.08
N SER A 77 6.23 -10.67 -0.32
CA SER A 77 5.25 -11.71 0.02
C SER A 77 4.91 -11.71 1.51
N ARG A 78 5.94 -11.53 2.37
CA ARG A 78 5.75 -11.34 3.81
C ARG A 78 4.95 -10.08 4.10
N PHE A 79 5.34 -8.95 3.54
CA PHE A 79 4.64 -7.68 3.70
C PHE A 79 3.16 -7.79 3.30
N ALA A 80 2.84 -8.32 2.11
CA ALA A 80 1.47 -8.46 1.63
C ALA A 80 0.62 -9.36 2.54
N ARG A 81 1.17 -10.48 2.99
CA ARG A 81 0.50 -11.37 3.95
C ARG A 81 0.24 -10.66 5.29
N ASP A 82 1.25 -9.96 5.81
CA ASP A 82 1.17 -9.29 7.11
C ASP A 82 0.20 -8.09 7.04
N THR A 83 0.14 -7.37 5.90
CA THR A 83 -0.86 -6.32 5.63
C THR A 83 -2.28 -6.89 5.58
N ARG A 84 -2.53 -8.00 4.88
CA ARG A 84 -3.85 -8.68 4.88
C ARG A 84 -4.27 -9.04 6.31
N SER A 85 -3.37 -9.65 7.07
CA SER A 85 -3.64 -10.01 8.46
C SER A 85 -3.92 -8.79 9.35
N ALA A 86 -3.24 -7.67 9.12
CA ALA A 86 -3.46 -6.44 9.88
C ALA A 86 -4.82 -5.80 9.53
N VAL A 87 -5.21 -5.78 8.25
CA VAL A 87 -6.54 -5.34 7.81
C VAL A 87 -7.63 -6.20 8.44
N ASP A 88 -7.48 -7.52 8.43
CA ASP A 88 -8.44 -8.42 9.09
C ASP A 88 -8.58 -8.09 10.58
N ARG A 89 -7.48 -7.82 11.29
CA ARG A 89 -7.49 -7.42 12.71
C ARG A 89 -8.06 -6.04 12.99
N ILE A 90 -8.23 -5.18 11.98
CA ILE A 90 -9.00 -3.94 12.11
C ILE A 90 -10.50 -4.25 12.07
N LEU A 91 -10.91 -5.29 11.35
CA LEU A 91 -12.31 -5.59 11.16
C LEU A 91 -12.96 -6.20 12.43
N PRO A 92 -14.22 -5.83 12.71
CA PRO A 92 -14.86 -6.04 14.01
C PRO A 92 -15.15 -7.52 14.34
N GLN A 93 -15.17 -8.40 13.34
CA GLN A 93 -15.26 -9.85 13.54
C GLN A 93 -14.12 -10.42 14.42
N TYR A 94 -13.01 -9.68 14.59
CA TYR A 94 -11.87 -10.05 15.45
C TYR A 94 -11.53 -8.99 16.53
N ALA A 95 -12.38 -7.96 16.72
CA ALA A 95 -12.03 -6.81 17.58
C ALA A 95 -12.02 -7.10 19.09
N ASN A 96 -12.67 -8.18 19.54
CA ASN A 96 -12.80 -8.53 20.96
C ASN A 96 -11.47 -8.89 21.67
N GLU A 97 -10.38 -9.17 20.94
CA GLU A 97 -9.10 -9.60 21.54
C GLU A 97 -8.00 -8.51 21.50
N VAL A 98 -8.27 -7.34 20.93
CA VAL A 98 -7.21 -6.64 20.16
C VAL A 98 -7.20 -5.10 20.31
N MET A 99 -7.57 -4.55 21.46
CA MET A 99 -7.43 -3.10 21.73
C MET A 99 -6.04 -2.77 22.32
N VAL A 100 -5.28 -1.92 21.63
CA VAL A 100 -4.02 -1.36 22.13
C VAL A 100 -4.29 0.08 22.61
N SER A 101 -3.91 0.37 23.85
CA SER A 101 -3.91 1.73 24.41
C SER A 101 -2.54 2.35 24.17
N ASP A 102 -2.46 3.38 23.34
CA ASP A 102 -1.24 4.17 23.16
C ASP A 102 -1.60 5.66 23.29
N GLY A 103 -0.96 6.34 24.26
CA GLY A 103 -1.08 7.80 24.42
C GLY A 103 -2.50 8.37 24.62
N GLY A 104 -3.47 7.60 25.11
CA GLY A 104 -4.83 8.07 25.39
C GLY A 104 -5.85 7.84 24.27
N SER A 105 -5.48 7.16 23.18
CA SER A 105 -6.40 6.71 22.13
C SER A 105 -6.43 5.19 22.04
N THR A 106 -7.64 4.62 22.01
CA THR A 106 -7.83 3.17 21.88
C THR A 106 -7.96 2.80 20.41
N HIS A 107 -7.06 1.97 19.91
CA HIS A 107 -7.05 1.52 18.52
C HIS A 107 -6.96 -0.01 18.45
N THR A 108 -7.35 -0.58 17.32
CA THR A 108 -7.14 -2.02 17.08
C THR A 108 -5.63 -2.30 16.91
N ARG A 109 -5.11 -3.45 17.33
CA ARG A 109 -3.71 -3.85 17.02
C ARG A 109 -3.42 -3.80 15.52
N GLY A 110 -4.41 -4.16 14.69
CA GLY A 110 -4.30 -4.06 13.25
C GLY A 110 -3.97 -2.63 12.78
N TYR A 111 -4.56 -1.60 13.40
CA TYR A 111 -4.21 -0.20 13.16
C TYR A 111 -2.74 0.11 13.53
N GLY A 112 -2.27 -0.37 14.69
CA GLY A 112 -0.88 -0.19 15.12
C GLY A 112 0.11 -0.91 14.19
N GLU A 113 -0.20 -2.14 13.77
CA GLU A 113 0.59 -2.92 12.81
C GLU A 113 0.64 -2.22 11.45
N MET A 114 -0.50 -1.76 10.93
CA MET A 114 -0.56 -1.03 9.67
C MET A 114 0.22 0.29 9.73
N THR A 115 0.12 1.04 10.82
CA THR A 115 0.88 2.29 11.00
C THR A 115 2.39 2.02 11.03
N ARG A 116 2.83 0.95 11.70
CA ARG A 116 4.23 0.50 11.67
C ARG A 116 4.68 0.13 10.27
N PHE A 117 3.86 -0.64 9.54
CA PHE A 117 4.16 -1.03 8.16
C PHE A 117 4.22 0.17 7.22
N HIS A 118 3.38 1.19 7.43
CA HIS A 118 3.41 2.42 6.65
C HIS A 118 4.71 3.19 6.83
N ARG A 119 5.18 3.35 8.09
CA ARG A 119 6.45 4.00 8.38
C ARG A 119 7.63 3.30 7.71
N ASP A 120 7.60 1.97 7.73
CA ASP A 120 8.69 1.13 7.23
C ASP A 120 8.43 0.67 5.77
N ILE A 121 7.46 1.28 5.07
CA ILE A 121 6.95 0.76 3.78
C ILE A 121 8.05 0.67 2.73
N THR A 122 8.94 1.65 2.66
CA THR A 122 10.05 1.69 1.70
C THR A 122 11.02 0.53 1.92
N TYR A 123 11.28 0.12 3.17
CA TYR A 123 12.13 -1.03 3.46
C TYR A 123 11.59 -2.34 2.88
N TYR A 124 10.26 -2.50 2.90
CA TYR A 124 9.59 -3.68 2.37
C TYR A 124 9.37 -3.63 0.86
N THR A 125 9.38 -2.43 0.28
CA THR A 125 8.84 -2.20 -1.08
C THR A 125 9.78 -1.51 -2.06
N VAL A 126 10.95 -1.08 -1.61
CA VAL A 126 11.91 -0.36 -2.44
C VAL A 126 13.26 -1.05 -2.35
N ASP A 127 13.83 -1.37 -3.51
CA ASP A 127 15.20 -1.87 -3.62
C ASP A 127 16.17 -0.73 -3.96
N ALA A 128 16.88 -0.25 -2.94
CA ALA A 128 17.88 0.81 -3.08
C ALA A 128 19.05 0.44 -4.01
N LYS A 129 19.42 -0.85 -4.11
CA LYS A 129 20.51 -1.27 -5.00
C LYS A 129 20.12 -1.17 -6.46
N ALA A 130 18.86 -1.43 -6.74
CA ALA A 130 18.37 -1.36 -8.09
C ALA A 130 18.06 0.08 -8.53
N GLU A 131 17.64 0.95 -7.60
CA GLU A 131 17.64 2.40 -7.83
C GLU A 131 19.05 2.87 -8.24
N GLU A 132 20.07 2.50 -7.46
CA GLU A 132 21.46 2.84 -7.74
C GLU A 132 21.93 2.29 -9.08
N SER A 133 21.66 1.02 -9.38
CA SER A 133 22.02 0.40 -10.66
C SER A 133 21.37 1.11 -11.84
N ARG A 134 20.11 1.56 -11.71
CA ARG A 134 19.43 2.31 -12.79
C ARG A 134 20.00 3.69 -12.99
N ARG A 135 20.39 4.38 -11.91
CA ARG A 135 21.10 5.66 -12.02
C ARG A 135 22.43 5.50 -12.76
N LEU A 136 23.14 4.40 -12.53
CA LEU A 136 24.37 4.07 -13.26
C LEU A 136 24.14 3.83 -14.75
N ASP A 137 23.03 3.18 -15.16
CA ASP A 137 22.66 3.01 -16.57
C ASP A 137 22.47 4.36 -17.30
N PHE A 138 22.13 5.42 -16.57
CA PHE A 138 21.94 6.77 -17.10
C PHE A 138 23.16 7.68 -16.94
N LYS A 139 24.29 7.17 -16.44
CA LYS A 139 25.52 7.96 -16.26
C LYS A 139 25.89 8.69 -17.57
N GLY A 140 25.99 10.01 -17.50
CA GLY A 140 26.27 10.89 -18.66
C GLY A 140 25.04 11.31 -19.47
N LYS A 141 23.83 10.80 -19.16
CA LYS A 141 22.55 11.15 -19.80
C LYS A 141 21.67 11.97 -18.84
N LYS A 142 22.10 13.19 -18.53
CA LYS A 142 21.50 14.06 -17.50
C LYS A 142 19.96 14.15 -17.54
N LYS A 143 19.37 14.31 -18.73
CA LYS A 143 17.91 14.40 -18.88
C LYS A 143 17.21 13.11 -18.45
N LYS A 144 17.69 11.95 -18.93
CA LYS A 144 17.11 10.64 -18.57
C LYS A 144 17.28 10.32 -17.09
N GLU A 145 18.41 10.70 -16.51
CA GLU A 145 18.63 10.56 -15.06
C GLU A 145 17.65 11.41 -14.25
N ALA A 146 17.40 12.66 -14.66
CA ALA A 146 16.41 13.52 -14.03
C ALA A 146 14.99 12.96 -14.16
N ASP A 147 14.60 12.53 -15.36
CA ASP A 147 13.27 11.95 -15.62
C ASP A 147 13.04 10.67 -14.78
N TYR A 148 14.07 9.84 -14.61
CA TYR A 148 14.03 8.65 -13.74
C TYR A 148 13.83 9.01 -12.26
N ILE A 149 14.58 9.99 -11.75
CA ILE A 149 14.48 10.44 -10.35
C ILE A 149 13.09 11.02 -10.09
N THR A 150 12.54 11.80 -11.01
CA THR A 150 11.17 12.33 -10.90
C THR A 150 10.16 11.19 -10.84
N TRP A 151 10.21 10.26 -11.80
CA TRP A 151 9.29 9.12 -11.83
C TRP A 151 9.37 8.28 -10.54
N TYR A 152 10.57 7.98 -10.06
CA TYR A 152 10.79 7.17 -8.86
C TYR A 152 10.21 7.83 -7.61
N ASN A 153 10.51 9.12 -7.39
CA ASN A 153 9.97 9.87 -6.25
C ASN A 153 8.45 9.94 -6.31
N THR A 154 7.87 10.27 -7.47
CA THR A 154 6.41 10.30 -7.64
C THR A 154 5.78 8.95 -7.33
N THR A 155 6.36 7.86 -7.80
CA THR A 155 5.82 6.50 -7.56
C THR A 155 5.94 6.12 -6.08
N ARG A 156 7.04 6.47 -5.42
CA ARG A 156 7.23 6.24 -3.97
C ARG A 156 6.27 7.05 -3.12
N ASP A 157 6.01 8.29 -3.48
CA ASP A 157 5.09 9.15 -2.73
C ASP A 157 3.64 8.63 -2.89
N LEU A 158 3.25 8.22 -4.11
CA LEU A 158 1.96 7.55 -4.37
C LEU A 158 1.81 6.23 -3.59
N LEU A 159 2.89 5.46 -3.42
CA LEU A 159 2.89 4.24 -2.61
C LEU A 159 2.49 4.52 -1.15
N SER A 160 3.06 5.57 -0.56
CA SER A 160 2.77 6.01 0.80
C SER A 160 1.32 6.47 0.95
N GLU A 161 0.83 7.25 -0.02
CA GLU A 161 -0.57 7.70 -0.05
C GLU A 161 -1.55 6.54 -0.23
N LEU A 162 -1.23 5.58 -1.12
CA LEU A 162 -2.03 4.39 -1.36
C LEU A 162 -2.21 3.57 -0.08
N TYR A 163 -1.10 3.34 0.65
CA TYR A 163 -1.13 2.59 1.89
C TYR A 163 -1.94 3.32 2.99
N ARG A 164 -1.82 4.65 3.07
CA ARG A 164 -2.64 5.45 3.98
C ARG A 164 -4.12 5.35 3.64
N ALA A 165 -4.48 5.41 2.35
CA ALA A 165 -5.86 5.23 1.92
C ALA A 165 -6.42 3.83 2.26
N LEU A 166 -5.58 2.80 2.22
CA LEU A 166 -5.97 1.45 2.67
C LEU A 166 -6.31 1.43 4.16
N LEU A 167 -5.48 2.06 4.99
CA LEU A 167 -5.72 2.19 6.43
C LEU A 167 -7.02 2.97 6.70
N ASP A 168 -7.21 4.12 6.04
CA ASP A 168 -8.40 4.96 6.16
C ASP A 168 -9.67 4.16 5.79
N ALA A 169 -9.61 3.39 4.70
CA ALA A 169 -10.72 2.56 4.24
C ALA A 169 -11.04 1.43 5.24
N ALA A 170 -10.03 0.73 5.76
CA ALA A 170 -10.23 -0.32 6.76
C ALA A 170 -10.88 0.22 8.04
N MET A 171 -10.43 1.39 8.52
CA MET A 171 -11.00 2.05 9.68
C MET A 171 -12.44 2.53 9.44
N ALA A 172 -12.72 3.08 8.25
CA ALA A 172 -14.08 3.50 7.89
C ALA A 172 -15.05 2.32 7.81
N VAL A 173 -14.62 1.16 7.31
CA VAL A 173 -15.43 -0.08 7.34
C VAL A 173 -15.66 -0.55 8.77
N ASN A 174 -14.62 -0.57 9.61
CA ASN A 174 -14.77 -0.94 11.02
C ASN A 174 -15.79 -0.05 11.74
N ALA A 175 -15.79 1.25 11.47
CA ALA A 175 -16.74 2.21 12.06
C ALA A 175 -18.21 1.89 11.73
N THR A 176 -18.51 1.08 10.69
CA THR A 176 -19.88 0.65 10.38
C THR A 176 -20.45 -0.37 11.37
N TYR A 177 -19.63 -0.97 12.24
CA TYR A 177 -20.06 -1.93 13.25
C TYR A 177 -20.07 -1.39 14.67
N ILE A 178 -19.52 -0.18 14.87
CA ILE A 178 -19.64 0.52 16.15
C ILE A 178 -21.09 1.01 16.27
N PRO A 179 -21.77 0.83 17.42
CA PRO A 179 -23.11 1.35 17.67
C PRO A 179 -23.23 2.86 17.38
#